data_AF-A0A0G1T3C4-F1
#
_entry.id   AF-A0A0G1T3C4-F1
#
_cell.length_a   1.000
_cell.length_b   1.000
_cell.length_c   1.000
_cell.angle_alpha   90.00
_cell.angle_beta   90.00
_cell.angle_gamma   90.00
#
_symmetry.space_group_name_H-M   'P 1'
#
loop_
_entity.id
_entity.type
_entity.pdbx_description
1 polymer ?
#
loop_
_entity_poly.entity_id
_entity_poly.type
_entity_poly.pdbx_seq_one_letter_code
_entity_poly.pdbx_strand_id
1 'polypeptide(L)'
;MSLVFSHFDKHPVLRYGFSEKSDGSMWLGLSEQEIARTAANRTKFFAKVGIPAERVVAARLAHGTQVAVIEEKDSGRVVDETDGLVTSTQNLFLSVTGADCFPLYFFDSDACVVGIAHLGWRGVVGDIVGRAIKVLQKNFKISPQNLLVGIGPGIRACHFDIKPENARFYKTYPDAVRIEEDRIFVDLVALIEKQLQEGGVRKGNIEDCGQCTFCLGDIYYSWRRDRPRGGVNAMVAYVGLLT
;
A
#
# COMPACT_ATOMS: atom_id res chain seq x y z
N MET A 1 -8.50 -8.96 -12.43
CA MET A 1 -7.23 -9.72 -12.62
C MET A 1 -6.66 -9.89 -11.22
N SER A 2 -6.51 -11.11 -10.71
CA SER A 2 -6.13 -11.29 -9.30
C SER A 2 -4.71 -10.77 -9.05
N LEU A 3 -4.53 -9.98 -7.98
CA LEU A 3 -3.21 -9.62 -7.47
C LEU A 3 -2.52 -10.89 -6.97
N VAL A 4 -1.36 -11.20 -7.53
CA VAL A 4 -0.60 -12.40 -7.22
C VAL A 4 0.87 -12.03 -7.09
N PHE A 5 1.50 -12.47 -6.00
CA PHE A 5 2.95 -12.45 -5.83
C PHE A 5 3.43 -13.89 -5.64
N SER A 6 4.29 -14.36 -6.54
CA SER A 6 4.73 -15.76 -6.63
C SER A 6 5.43 -16.24 -5.36
N HIS A 7 6.14 -15.34 -4.67
CA HIS A 7 6.76 -15.65 -3.40
C HIS A 7 5.76 -15.77 -2.24
N PHE A 8 4.64 -15.05 -2.26
CA PHE A 8 3.62 -15.06 -1.20
C PHE A 8 2.75 -16.30 -1.30
N ASP A 9 2.45 -16.76 -2.51
CA ASP A 9 1.64 -17.96 -2.76
C ASP A 9 2.29 -19.26 -2.23
N LYS A 10 3.59 -19.22 -1.91
CA LYS A 10 4.31 -20.31 -1.25
C LYS A 10 4.00 -20.40 0.25
N HIS A 11 3.30 -19.41 0.81
CA HIS A 11 3.03 -19.30 2.24
C HIS A 11 1.52 -19.31 2.49
N PRO A 12 0.90 -20.48 2.74
CA PRO A 12 -0.55 -20.60 2.89
C PRO A 12 -1.09 -19.85 4.12
N VAL A 13 -0.24 -19.54 5.09
CA VAL A 13 -0.57 -18.73 6.27
C VAL A 13 -0.78 -17.25 5.91
N LEU A 14 -0.25 -16.78 4.78
CA LEU A 14 -0.34 -15.39 4.38
C LEU A 14 -1.64 -15.16 3.61
N ARG A 15 -2.40 -14.16 4.03
CA ARG A 15 -3.63 -13.74 3.36
C ARG A 15 -3.50 -12.27 2.99
N TYR A 16 -3.51 -11.98 1.69
CA TYR A 16 -3.38 -10.63 1.15
C TYR A 16 -4.38 -10.39 0.02
N GLY A 17 -4.54 -9.14 -0.40
CA GLY A 17 -5.37 -8.82 -1.55
C GLY A 17 -5.62 -7.33 -1.74
N PHE A 18 -6.31 -7.03 -2.84
CA PHE A 18 -6.63 -5.67 -3.27
C PHE A 18 -8.03 -5.66 -3.89
N SER A 19 -8.90 -4.74 -3.47
CA SER A 19 -10.25 -4.64 -4.00
C SER A 19 -10.28 -4.04 -5.42
N GLU A 20 -11.34 -4.31 -6.16
CA GLU A 20 -11.57 -3.73 -7.50
C GLU A 20 -12.79 -2.79 -7.47
N LYS A 21 -13.00 -2.00 -8.53
CA LYS A 21 -14.17 -1.10 -8.67
C LYS A 21 -15.50 -1.82 -8.50
N SER A 22 -15.58 -3.08 -8.91
CA SER A 22 -16.79 -3.91 -8.77
C SER A 22 -17.18 -4.17 -7.32
N ASP A 23 -16.26 -4.01 -6.37
CA ASP A 23 -16.54 -4.12 -4.93
C ASP A 23 -17.10 -2.81 -4.34
N GLY A 24 -17.14 -1.73 -5.14
CA GLY A 24 -17.52 -0.39 -4.70
C GLY A 24 -16.35 0.39 -4.08
N SER A 25 -16.57 1.68 -3.83
CA SER A 25 -15.56 2.51 -3.17
C SER A 25 -15.31 2.06 -1.74
N MET A 26 -14.03 1.94 -1.39
CA MET A 26 -13.53 1.57 -0.06
C MET A 26 -12.93 2.75 0.70
N TRP A 27 -13.16 3.98 0.20
CA TRP A 27 -12.62 5.21 0.78
C TRP A 27 -12.85 5.29 2.28
N LEU A 28 -11.77 5.41 3.06
CA LEU A 28 -11.83 5.59 4.50
C LEU A 28 -11.73 7.08 4.77
N GLY A 29 -12.89 7.75 4.78
CA GLY A 29 -12.99 9.20 4.86
C GLY A 29 -12.36 9.85 6.09
N LEU A 30 -12.38 11.18 6.10
CA LEU A 30 -11.82 12.00 7.18
C LEU A 30 -12.89 12.36 8.23
N SER A 31 -14.16 12.12 7.92
CA SER A 31 -15.31 12.35 8.79
C SER A 31 -16.19 11.09 8.89
N GLU A 32 -16.98 11.01 9.96
CA GLU A 32 -17.95 9.91 10.14
C GLU A 32 -18.93 9.81 8.97
N GLN A 33 -19.38 10.95 8.43
CA GLN A 33 -20.29 10.97 7.29
C GLN A 33 -19.66 10.36 6.03
N GLU A 34 -18.39 10.63 5.76
CA GLU A 34 -17.68 10.03 4.64
C GLU A 34 -17.42 8.53 4.85
N ILE A 35 -17.09 8.12 6.08
CA ILE A 35 -16.90 6.70 6.44
C ILE A 35 -18.22 5.94 6.27
N ALA A 36 -19.35 6.52 6.68
CA ALA A 36 -20.68 5.90 6.56
C ALA A 36 -21.05 5.63 5.09
N ARG A 37 -20.58 6.44 4.13
CA ARG A 37 -20.86 6.26 2.69
C ARG A 37 -20.26 4.97 2.12
N THR A 38 -19.17 4.47 2.69
CA THR A 38 -18.43 3.31 2.16
C THR A 38 -18.49 2.10 3.09
N ALA A 39 -19.03 2.24 4.30
CA ALA A 39 -19.12 1.19 5.32
C ALA A 39 -19.75 -0.12 4.78
N ALA A 40 -20.88 -0.02 4.07
CA ALA A 40 -21.55 -1.20 3.50
C ALA A 40 -20.68 -1.94 2.47
N ASN A 41 -19.95 -1.20 1.62
CA ASN A 41 -19.03 -1.79 0.65
C ASN A 41 -17.89 -2.52 1.35
N ARG A 42 -17.28 -1.89 2.37
CA ARG A 42 -16.19 -2.47 3.16
C ARG A 42 -16.64 -3.75 3.87
N THR A 43 -17.79 -3.72 4.54
CA THR A 43 -18.37 -4.91 5.20
C THR A 43 -18.60 -6.04 4.20
N LYS A 44 -19.22 -5.75 3.05
CA LYS A 44 -19.49 -6.75 2.01
C LYS A 44 -18.19 -7.32 1.43
N PHE A 45 -17.18 -6.48 1.20
CA PHE A 45 -15.90 -6.91 0.64
C PHE A 45 -15.13 -7.81 1.61
N PHE A 46 -14.97 -7.41 2.87
CA PHE A 46 -14.26 -8.22 3.86
C PHE A 46 -14.97 -9.56 4.10
N ALA A 47 -16.31 -9.57 4.16
CA ALA A 47 -17.08 -10.81 4.19
C ALA A 47 -16.83 -11.69 2.95
N LYS A 48 -16.81 -11.11 1.74
CA LYS A 48 -16.51 -11.82 0.48
C LYS A 48 -15.13 -12.47 0.51
N VAL A 49 -14.12 -11.85 1.12
CA VAL A 49 -12.77 -12.43 1.24
C VAL A 49 -12.55 -13.27 2.50
N GLY A 50 -13.60 -13.51 3.29
CA GLY A 50 -13.56 -14.36 4.48
C GLY A 50 -12.87 -13.73 5.69
N ILE A 51 -12.83 -12.40 5.77
CA ILE A 51 -12.20 -11.65 6.86
C ILE A 51 -13.30 -10.97 7.69
N PRO A 52 -13.41 -11.23 9.00
CA PRO A 52 -14.33 -10.49 9.86
C PRO A 52 -13.91 -9.02 9.96
N ALA A 53 -14.85 -8.09 9.79
CA ALA A 53 -14.55 -6.65 9.74
C ALA A 53 -13.95 -6.14 11.06
N GLU A 54 -14.35 -6.73 12.19
CA GLU A 54 -13.82 -6.46 13.53
C GLU A 54 -12.36 -6.93 13.71
N ARG A 55 -11.84 -7.76 12.80
CA ARG A 55 -10.43 -8.20 12.75
C ARG A 55 -9.59 -7.37 11.80
N VAL A 56 -10.14 -6.30 11.23
CA VAL A 56 -9.42 -5.39 10.32
C VAL A 56 -9.02 -4.12 11.06
N VAL A 57 -7.74 -3.79 11.04
CA VAL A 57 -7.18 -2.52 11.46
C VAL A 57 -6.85 -1.70 10.21
N ALA A 58 -7.33 -0.46 10.15
CA ALA A 58 -7.16 0.39 8.98
C ALA A 58 -6.34 1.65 9.30
N ALA A 59 -5.52 2.10 8.36
CA ALA A 59 -4.80 3.35 8.50
C ALA A 59 -5.63 4.53 7.93
N ARG A 60 -5.77 5.61 8.71
CA ARG A 60 -6.24 6.91 8.20
C ARG A 60 -5.02 7.73 7.79
N LEU A 61 -4.85 7.80 6.47
CA LEU A 61 -3.63 8.24 5.81
C LEU A 61 -3.36 9.74 5.98
N ALA A 62 -2.14 10.10 6.34
CA ALA A 62 -1.66 11.49 6.37
C ALA A 62 -0.75 11.84 5.17
N HIS A 63 -0.48 10.88 4.27
CA HIS A 63 0.52 10.98 3.20
C HIS A 63 1.92 11.31 3.73
N GLY A 64 2.19 10.88 4.96
CA GLY A 64 3.47 11.01 5.65
C GLY A 64 4.26 9.71 5.57
N THR A 65 5.04 9.45 6.61
CA THR A 65 5.91 8.27 6.70
C THR A 65 5.67 7.47 8.00
N GLN A 66 4.63 7.81 8.76
CA GLN A 66 4.36 7.18 10.05
C GLN A 66 3.94 5.71 9.84
N VAL A 67 4.57 4.81 10.62
CA VAL A 67 4.28 3.39 10.62
C VAL A 67 3.97 2.94 12.05
N ALA A 68 2.79 2.35 12.26
CA ALA A 68 2.34 1.90 13.57
C ALA A 68 2.51 0.38 13.73
N VAL A 69 2.85 -0.04 14.95
CA VAL A 69 2.85 -1.45 15.36
C VAL A 69 1.48 -1.76 15.93
N ILE A 70 0.83 -2.80 15.39
CA ILE A 70 -0.55 -3.17 15.69
C ILE A 70 -0.56 -4.46 16.49
N GLU A 71 -1.35 -4.46 17.56
CA GLU A 71 -1.53 -5.61 18.46
C GLU A 71 -3.01 -6.01 18.53
N GLU A 72 -3.30 -7.10 19.24
CA GLU A 72 -4.66 -7.62 19.42
C GLU A 72 -5.67 -6.58 19.94
N LYS A 73 -5.24 -5.70 20.86
CA LYS A 73 -6.07 -4.61 21.41
C LYS A 73 -6.54 -3.61 20.35
N ASP A 74 -5.90 -3.60 19.19
CA ASP A 74 -6.20 -2.66 18.11
C ASP A 74 -7.21 -3.22 17.10
N SER A 75 -7.70 -4.45 17.30
CA SER A 75 -8.70 -5.10 16.45
C SER A 75 -9.90 -4.18 16.17
N GLY A 76 -10.22 -4.00 14.88
CA GLY A 76 -11.35 -3.20 14.42
C GLY A 76 -11.12 -1.68 14.45
N ARG A 77 -9.93 -1.21 14.86
CA ARG A 77 -9.64 0.23 14.96
C ARG A 77 -9.24 0.84 13.63
N VAL A 78 -9.48 2.15 13.55
CA VAL A 78 -8.83 3.03 12.57
C VAL A 78 -7.69 3.76 13.30
N VAL A 79 -6.48 3.69 12.75
CA VAL A 79 -5.27 4.32 13.30
C VAL A 79 -5.03 5.63 12.56
N ASP A 80 -5.10 6.73 13.29
CA ASP A 80 -4.97 8.06 12.74
C ASP A 80 -3.53 8.43 12.36
N GLU A 81 -3.42 9.36 11.42
CA GLU A 81 -2.17 9.98 10.96
C GLU A 81 -1.05 8.98 10.63
N THR A 82 -1.44 7.87 10.02
CA THR A 82 -0.58 6.72 9.80
C THR A 82 -0.65 6.28 8.35
N ASP A 83 0.49 5.97 7.75
CA ASP A 83 0.60 5.53 6.36
C ASP A 83 1.12 4.10 6.25
N GLY A 84 1.54 3.47 7.35
CA GLY A 84 1.88 2.04 7.37
C GLY A 84 1.53 1.36 8.67
N LEU A 85 1.26 0.06 8.59
CA LEU A 85 0.90 -0.79 9.72
C LEU A 85 1.75 -2.06 9.67
N VAL A 86 2.15 -2.57 10.83
CA VAL A 86 2.87 -3.85 10.95
C VAL A 86 2.35 -4.65 12.14
N THR A 87 2.35 -5.99 12.04
CA THR A 87 1.91 -6.85 13.14
C THR A 87 2.52 -8.25 13.03
N SER A 88 2.63 -8.93 14.17
CA SER A 88 2.86 -10.38 14.27
C SER A 88 1.64 -11.12 14.85
N THR A 89 0.52 -10.41 15.06
CA THR A 89 -0.71 -11.00 15.62
C THR A 89 -1.45 -11.80 14.54
N GLN A 90 -1.64 -13.10 14.79
CA GLN A 90 -2.41 -13.97 13.89
C GLN A 90 -3.90 -13.61 13.89
N ASN A 91 -4.57 -13.91 12.78
CA ASN A 91 -5.97 -13.57 12.50
C ASN A 91 -6.29 -12.07 12.71
N LEU A 92 -5.31 -11.19 12.56
CA LEU A 92 -5.47 -9.74 12.54
C LEU A 92 -5.02 -9.21 11.19
N PHE A 93 -5.85 -8.38 10.56
CA PHE A 93 -5.65 -7.93 9.19
C PHE A 93 -5.42 -6.43 9.15
N LEU A 94 -4.40 -6.01 8.42
CA LEU A 94 -4.03 -4.62 8.23
C LEU A 94 -4.57 -4.14 6.90
N SER A 95 -5.05 -2.90 6.83
CA SER A 95 -5.55 -2.33 5.57
C SER A 95 -5.16 -0.88 5.34
N VAL A 96 -4.93 -0.55 4.07
CA VAL A 96 -4.74 0.82 3.59
C VAL A 96 -5.60 1.06 2.36
N THR A 97 -6.03 2.29 2.17
CA THR A 97 -6.94 2.68 1.08
C THR A 97 -6.18 3.54 0.08
N GLY A 98 -6.38 3.32 -1.22
CA GLY A 98 -5.65 4.07 -2.25
C GLY A 98 -6.35 4.15 -3.59
N ALA A 99 -6.10 5.24 -4.30
CA ALA A 99 -6.36 5.39 -5.72
C ALA A 99 -5.13 6.08 -6.33
N ASP A 100 -4.35 5.35 -7.12
CA ASP A 100 -3.02 5.70 -7.67
C ASP A 100 -1.81 5.49 -6.75
N CYS A 101 -1.91 5.73 -5.45
CA CYS A 101 -0.82 5.40 -4.54
C CYS A 101 -0.64 3.88 -4.42
N PHE A 102 0.59 3.41 -4.25
CA PHE A 102 0.89 1.98 -4.18
C PHE A 102 0.66 1.43 -2.78
N PRO A 103 -0.02 0.27 -2.61
CA PRO A 103 0.14 -0.52 -1.42
C PRO A 103 1.43 -1.33 -1.50
N LEU A 104 2.26 -1.26 -0.46
CA LEU A 104 3.47 -2.07 -0.32
C LEU A 104 3.23 -3.10 0.79
N TYR A 105 3.32 -4.37 0.43
CA TYR A 105 3.14 -5.50 1.34
C TYR A 105 4.49 -6.00 1.83
N PHE A 106 4.60 -6.29 3.12
CA PHE A 106 5.78 -6.87 3.75
C PHE A 106 5.40 -8.19 4.41
N PHE A 107 6.26 -9.19 4.28
CA PHE A 107 6.11 -10.46 4.97
C PHE A 107 7.46 -11.09 5.31
N ASP A 108 7.62 -11.53 6.55
CA ASP A 108 8.73 -12.38 7.00
C ASP A 108 8.15 -13.68 7.54
N SER A 109 8.46 -14.80 6.88
CA SER A 109 7.93 -16.12 7.23
C SER A 109 8.51 -16.70 8.50
N ASP A 110 9.75 -16.35 8.84
CA ASP A 110 10.45 -16.90 10.01
C ASP A 110 9.98 -16.19 11.28
N ALA A 111 9.80 -14.87 11.19
CA ALA A 111 9.29 -14.05 12.29
C ALA A 111 7.77 -14.08 12.41
N CYS A 112 7.05 -14.62 11.40
CA CYS A 112 5.59 -14.54 11.28
C CYS A 112 5.08 -13.10 11.44
N VAL A 113 5.63 -12.20 10.63
CA VAL A 113 5.31 -10.77 10.66
C VAL A 113 4.81 -10.33 9.30
N VAL A 114 3.76 -9.51 9.30
CA VAL A 114 3.27 -8.84 8.10
C VAL A 114 3.25 -7.33 8.29
N GLY A 115 3.29 -6.62 7.16
CA GLY A 115 3.12 -5.18 7.13
C GLY A 115 2.48 -4.72 5.85
N ILE A 116 1.85 -3.56 5.91
CA ILE A 116 1.33 -2.87 4.73
C ILE A 116 1.57 -1.37 4.85
N ALA A 117 1.99 -0.73 3.76
CA ALA A 117 2.17 0.71 3.71
C ALA A 117 1.52 1.32 2.47
N HIS A 118 1.06 2.56 2.60
CA HIS A 118 0.54 3.41 1.55
C HIS A 118 1.63 4.33 1.02
N LEU A 119 1.98 4.16 -0.25
CA LEU A 119 3.10 4.83 -0.90
C LEU A 119 2.57 5.82 -1.95
N GLY A 120 2.11 6.95 -1.44
CA GLY A 120 1.98 8.16 -2.26
C GLY A 120 3.34 8.82 -2.47
N TRP A 121 3.43 9.72 -3.45
CA TRP A 121 4.70 10.37 -3.82
C TRP A 121 5.41 11.08 -2.66
N ARG A 122 4.65 11.69 -1.72
CA ARG A 122 5.21 12.33 -0.52
C ARG A 122 5.86 11.31 0.43
N GLY A 123 5.19 10.18 0.65
CA GLY A 123 5.72 9.10 1.48
C GLY A 123 6.97 8.47 0.87
N VAL A 124 6.98 8.27 -0.45
CA VAL A 124 8.16 7.77 -1.18
C VAL A 124 9.33 8.76 -1.07
N VAL A 125 9.11 10.05 -1.34
CA VAL A 125 10.16 11.08 -1.17
C VAL A 125 10.65 11.17 0.28
N GLY A 126 9.76 10.95 1.25
CA GLY A 126 10.09 10.92 2.67
C GLY A 126 10.70 9.61 3.19
N ASP A 127 10.92 8.62 2.31
CA ASP A 127 11.44 7.28 2.64
C ASP A 127 10.59 6.52 3.69
N ILE A 128 9.28 6.43 3.44
CA ILE A 128 8.39 5.54 4.22
C ILE A 128 8.85 4.07 4.16
N VAL A 129 9.46 3.65 3.04
CA VAL A 129 10.00 2.30 2.85
C VAL A 129 11.07 2.00 3.89
N GLY A 130 12.11 2.83 3.97
CA GLY A 130 13.17 2.69 4.96
C GLY A 130 12.65 2.81 6.39
N ARG A 131 11.63 3.66 6.62
CA ARG A 131 10.99 3.76 7.94
C ARG A 131 10.22 2.49 8.31
N ALA A 132 9.46 1.89 7.40
CA ALA A 132 8.75 0.63 7.63
C ALA A 132 9.74 -0.52 7.97
N ILE A 133 10.82 -0.64 7.20
CA ILE A 133 11.88 -1.63 7.47
C ILE A 133 12.48 -1.42 8.87
N LYS A 134 12.81 -0.19 9.25
CA LYS A 134 13.34 0.12 10.58
C LYS A 134 12.36 -0.24 11.70
N VAL A 135 11.07 0.02 11.52
CA VAL A 135 10.03 -0.35 12.49
C VAL A 135 9.93 -1.87 12.62
N LEU A 136 9.94 -2.60 11.50
CA LEU A 136 9.94 -4.05 11.52
C LEU A 136 11.18 -4.61 12.25
N GLN A 137 12.38 -4.11 11.91
CA GLN A 137 13.63 -4.54 12.55
C GLN A 137 13.62 -4.27 14.06
N LYS A 138 13.20 -3.06 14.46
CA LYS A 138 13.20 -2.64 15.86
C LYS A 138 12.24 -3.47 16.72
N ASN A 139 11.05 -3.80 16.19
CA ASN A 139 9.99 -4.41 17.00
C ASN A 139 9.94 -5.93 16.88
N PHE A 140 10.35 -6.49 15.73
CA PHE A 140 10.25 -7.93 15.46
C PHE A 140 11.58 -8.60 15.14
N LYS A 141 12.70 -7.86 15.21
CA LYS A 141 14.06 -8.38 14.99
C LYS A 141 14.23 -9.03 13.61
N ILE A 142 13.48 -8.57 12.61
CA ILE A 142 13.58 -9.11 11.25
C ILE A 142 14.95 -8.79 10.64
N SER A 143 15.42 -9.68 9.77
CA SER A 143 16.50 -9.36 8.85
C SER A 143 15.88 -8.86 7.55
N PRO A 144 16.21 -7.65 7.05
CA PRO A 144 15.67 -7.16 5.78
C PRO A 144 15.92 -8.11 4.61
N GLN A 145 16.99 -8.92 4.68
CA GLN A 145 17.28 -9.93 3.67
C GLN A 145 16.23 -11.06 3.62
N ASN A 146 15.50 -11.32 4.70
CA ASN A 146 14.45 -12.35 4.74
C ASN A 146 13.08 -11.79 4.32
N LEU A 147 12.94 -10.47 4.29
CA LEU A 147 11.68 -9.81 3.97
C LEU A 147 11.29 -10.09 2.51
N LEU A 148 10.08 -10.63 2.33
CA LEU A 148 9.40 -10.72 1.05
C LEU A 148 8.51 -9.48 0.90
N VAL A 149 8.54 -8.87 -0.29
CA VAL A 149 7.88 -7.59 -0.54
C VAL A 149 7.10 -7.61 -1.85
N GLY A 150 5.80 -7.29 -1.76
CA GLY A 150 4.93 -7.11 -2.92
C GLY A 150 4.60 -5.64 -3.16
N ILE A 151 4.80 -5.14 -4.38
CA ILE A 151 4.36 -3.82 -4.83
C ILE A 151 3.03 -3.99 -5.57
N GLY A 152 1.94 -3.55 -4.95
CA GLY A 152 0.59 -3.68 -5.52
C GLY A 152 0.26 -2.63 -6.59
N PRO A 153 -1.01 -2.57 -7.03
CA PRO A 153 -1.41 -1.68 -8.12
C PRO A 153 -1.25 -0.21 -7.75
N GLY A 154 -0.73 0.61 -8.66
CA GLY A 154 -0.56 2.05 -8.48
C GLY A 154 -0.35 2.78 -9.80
N ILE A 155 -0.26 4.11 -9.78
CA ILE A 155 -0.02 4.91 -10.98
C ILE A 155 1.44 4.80 -11.41
N ARG A 156 1.66 4.51 -12.68
CA ARG A 156 2.99 4.19 -13.23
C ARG A 156 3.57 5.37 -14.00
N ALA A 157 4.85 5.26 -14.36
CA ALA A 157 5.57 6.26 -15.15
C ALA A 157 4.88 6.66 -16.47
N CYS A 158 4.04 5.80 -17.05
CA CYS A 158 3.24 6.13 -18.25
C CYS A 158 2.18 7.22 -18.01
N HIS A 159 1.75 7.45 -16.76
CA HIS A 159 0.67 8.40 -16.43
C HIS A 159 0.96 9.27 -15.20
N PHE A 160 2.04 9.00 -14.46
CA PHE A 160 2.43 9.81 -13.32
C PHE A 160 3.32 10.98 -13.73
N ASP A 161 2.70 12.00 -14.33
CA ASP A 161 3.35 13.29 -14.55
C ASP A 161 3.28 14.19 -13.32
N ILE A 162 4.31 15.03 -13.16
CA ILE A 162 4.44 15.99 -12.07
C ILE A 162 4.56 17.42 -12.64
N LYS A 163 4.17 18.39 -11.82
CA LYS A 163 4.48 19.80 -12.09
C LYS A 163 5.99 20.04 -12.01
N PRO A 164 6.56 20.96 -12.81
CA PRO A 164 8.00 21.28 -12.78
C PRO A 164 8.53 21.62 -11.37
N GLU A 165 7.74 22.32 -10.55
CA GLU A 165 8.08 22.67 -9.16
C GLU A 165 8.39 21.46 -8.26
N ASN A 166 7.84 20.28 -8.59
CA ASN A 166 8.05 19.04 -7.84
C ASN A 166 9.28 18.25 -8.33
N ALA A 167 9.88 18.60 -9.47
CA ALA A 167 11.06 17.90 -10.00
C ALA A 167 12.24 17.91 -9.02
N ARG A 168 12.31 18.95 -8.18
CA ARG A 168 13.34 19.07 -7.13
C ARG A 168 13.38 17.89 -6.15
N PHE A 169 12.25 17.21 -5.92
CA PHE A 169 12.16 16.07 -5.00
C PHE A 169 12.81 14.80 -5.56
N TYR A 170 13.06 14.75 -6.87
CA TYR A 170 13.57 13.56 -7.56
C TYR A 170 15.01 13.73 -8.05
N LYS A 171 15.69 14.82 -7.70
CA LYS A 171 17.07 15.11 -8.12
C LYS A 171 18.07 14.00 -7.74
N THR A 172 17.81 13.29 -6.65
CA THR A 172 18.62 12.15 -6.17
C THR A 172 18.25 10.81 -6.83
N TYR A 173 17.28 10.83 -7.75
CA TYR A 173 16.75 9.67 -8.47
C TYR A 173 16.61 9.96 -9.98
N PRO A 174 17.69 10.38 -10.65
CA PRO A 174 17.62 10.81 -12.06
C PRO A 174 17.09 9.71 -12.99
N ASP A 175 17.42 8.45 -12.71
CA ASP A 175 17.02 7.30 -13.53
C ASP A 175 15.51 7.02 -13.52
N ALA A 176 14.79 7.57 -12.54
CA ALA A 176 13.35 7.43 -12.42
C ALA A 176 12.59 8.63 -13.00
N VAL A 177 13.29 9.64 -13.53
CA VAL A 177 12.67 10.83 -14.10
C VAL A 177 12.83 10.80 -15.61
N ARG A 178 11.71 10.91 -16.32
CA ARG A 178 11.66 10.97 -17.77
C ARG A 178 10.99 12.27 -18.20
N ILE A 179 11.66 13.02 -19.06
CA ILE A 179 11.14 14.28 -19.59
C ILE A 179 10.66 14.03 -21.01
N GLU A 180 9.41 14.37 -21.30
CA GLU A 180 8.81 14.31 -22.62
C GLU A 180 8.20 15.67 -22.94
N GLU A 181 8.76 16.37 -23.92
CA GLU A 181 8.38 17.76 -24.25
C GLU A 181 8.38 18.62 -22.97
N ASP A 182 7.22 19.16 -22.58
CA ASP A 182 7.03 20.02 -21.41
C ASP A 182 6.54 19.24 -20.16
N ARG A 183 6.48 17.91 -20.22
CA ARG A 183 5.99 17.05 -19.12
C ARG A 183 7.12 16.25 -18.49
N ILE A 184 7.02 16.10 -17.17
CA ILE A 184 7.97 15.34 -16.36
C ILE A 184 7.23 14.14 -15.78
N PHE A 185 7.63 12.94 -16.16
CA PHE A 185 7.11 11.68 -15.66
C PHE A 185 8.07 11.09 -14.63
N VAL A 186 7.50 10.49 -13.58
CA VAL A 186 8.28 9.84 -12.53
C VAL A 186 7.89 8.39 -12.38
N ASP A 187 8.89 7.52 -12.35
CA ASP A 187 8.73 6.12 -11.98
C ASP A 187 8.86 5.94 -10.46
N LEU A 188 7.73 5.99 -9.76
CA LEU A 188 7.71 5.75 -8.33
C LEU A 188 8.13 4.32 -7.97
N VAL A 189 7.90 3.33 -8.83
CA VAL A 189 8.27 1.93 -8.55
C VAL A 189 9.78 1.80 -8.52
N ALA A 190 10.50 2.40 -9.47
CA ALA A 190 11.96 2.43 -9.46
C ALA A 190 12.53 3.05 -8.17
N LEU A 191 11.89 4.11 -7.64
CA LEU A 191 12.25 4.70 -6.35
C LEU A 191 12.02 3.73 -5.18
N ILE A 192 10.86 3.08 -5.16
CA ILE A 192 10.47 2.13 -4.11
C ILE A 192 11.43 0.94 -4.09
N GLU A 193 11.72 0.35 -5.26
CA GLU A 193 12.68 -0.75 -5.39
C GLU A 193 14.08 -0.36 -4.94
N LYS A 194 14.52 0.86 -5.25
CA LYS A 194 15.80 1.38 -4.78
C LYS A 194 15.83 1.52 -3.26
N GLN A 195 14.79 2.12 -2.66
CA GLN A 195 14.69 2.26 -1.20
C GLN A 195 14.62 0.91 -0.48
N LEU A 196 13.93 -0.08 -1.06
CA LEU A 196 13.89 -1.44 -0.54
C LEU A 196 15.29 -2.07 -0.52
N GLN A 197 16.04 -1.95 -1.62
CA GLN A 197 17.40 -2.47 -1.73
C GLN A 197 18.37 -1.75 -0.80
N GLU A 198 18.28 -0.42 -0.69
CA GLU A 198 19.05 0.38 0.27
C GLU A 198 18.72 0.03 1.73
N GLY A 199 17.47 -0.36 1.99
CA GLY A 199 17.01 -0.93 3.26
C GLY A 199 17.47 -2.38 3.52
N GLY A 200 18.16 -3.00 2.57
CA GLY A 200 18.73 -4.35 2.70
C GLY A 200 17.84 -5.50 2.22
N VAL A 201 16.70 -5.20 1.58
CA VAL A 201 15.84 -6.22 0.97
C VAL A 201 16.52 -6.79 -0.27
N ARG A 202 16.58 -8.13 -0.38
CA ARG A 202 17.16 -8.78 -1.57
C ARG A 202 16.30 -8.48 -2.79
N LYS A 203 16.94 -8.13 -3.91
CA LYS A 203 16.22 -7.89 -5.19
C LYS A 203 15.29 -9.05 -5.59
N GLY A 204 15.73 -10.30 -5.37
CA GLY A 204 14.90 -11.49 -5.65
C GLY A 204 13.70 -11.70 -4.72
N ASN A 205 13.60 -10.90 -3.65
CA ASN A 205 12.47 -10.92 -2.73
C ASN A 205 11.47 -9.77 -2.98
N ILE A 206 11.69 -8.94 -4.00
CA ILE A 206 10.81 -7.85 -4.36
C ILE A 206 10.05 -8.27 -5.62
N GLU A 207 8.72 -8.27 -5.53
CA GLU A 207 7.85 -8.51 -6.68
C GLU A 207 6.94 -7.32 -6.93
N ASP A 208 6.89 -6.89 -8.18
CA ASP A 208 5.98 -5.85 -8.64
C ASP A 208 4.87 -6.46 -9.48
N CYS A 209 3.60 -6.14 -9.16
CA CYS A 209 2.46 -6.64 -9.93
C CYS A 209 2.36 -6.06 -11.35
N GLY A 210 3.09 -4.99 -11.66
CA GLY A 210 3.12 -4.35 -12.98
C GLY A 210 1.83 -3.62 -13.39
N GLN A 211 0.81 -3.58 -12.52
CA GLN A 211 -0.49 -3.00 -12.86
C GLN A 211 -0.53 -1.49 -12.66
N CYS A 212 -1.07 -0.77 -13.67
CA CYS A 212 -1.32 0.66 -13.61
C CYS A 212 -2.79 0.98 -13.35
N THR A 213 -3.09 1.65 -12.23
CA THR A 213 -4.46 2.06 -11.87
C THR A 213 -5.08 3.02 -12.89
N PHE A 214 -4.25 3.87 -13.51
CA PHE A 214 -4.70 4.79 -14.56
C PHE A 214 -5.09 4.03 -15.84
N CYS A 215 -4.24 3.13 -16.33
CA CYS A 215 -4.48 2.37 -17.56
C CYS A 215 -5.68 1.43 -17.42
N LEU A 216 -5.80 0.75 -16.28
CA LEU A 216 -6.80 -0.29 -16.05
C LEU A 216 -8.08 0.31 -15.44
N GLY A 217 -8.68 1.29 -16.13
CA GLY A 217 -9.79 2.08 -15.61
C GLY A 217 -11.12 1.34 -15.45
N ASP A 218 -11.28 0.21 -16.10
CA ASP A 218 -12.43 -0.69 -15.90
C ASP A 218 -12.31 -1.46 -14.57
N ILE A 219 -11.09 -1.65 -14.06
CA ILE A 219 -10.79 -2.45 -12.87
C ILE A 219 -10.54 -1.56 -11.64
N TYR A 220 -9.81 -0.45 -11.79
CA TYR A 220 -9.35 0.38 -10.67
C TYR A 220 -9.84 1.82 -10.75
N TYR A 221 -10.20 2.39 -9.60
CA TYR A 221 -10.32 3.84 -9.45
C TYR A 221 -8.95 4.49 -9.60
N SER A 222 -8.92 5.70 -10.17
CA SER A 222 -7.69 6.49 -10.29
C SER A 222 -8.01 7.95 -9.98
N TRP A 223 -7.36 8.50 -8.97
CA TRP A 223 -7.52 9.90 -8.59
C TRP A 223 -7.15 10.83 -9.76
N ARG A 224 -6.05 10.52 -10.45
CA ARG A 224 -5.52 11.26 -11.59
C ARG A 224 -6.49 11.27 -12.76
N ARG A 225 -7.09 10.13 -13.08
CA ARG A 225 -8.04 9.97 -14.20
C ARG A 225 -9.42 10.52 -13.87
N ASP A 226 -9.98 10.08 -12.75
CA ASP A 226 -11.41 10.20 -12.47
C ASP A 226 -11.79 11.59 -11.92
N ARG A 227 -10.81 12.35 -11.38
CA ARG A 227 -10.96 13.73 -10.85
C ARG A 227 -12.30 13.95 -10.12
N PRO A 228 -12.61 13.15 -9.09
CA PRO A 228 -13.98 13.05 -8.62
C PRO A 228 -14.43 14.35 -7.93
N ARG A 229 -15.51 14.96 -8.44
CA ARG A 229 -16.07 16.22 -7.92
C ARG A 229 -16.94 16.06 -6.65
N GLY A 230 -17.20 14.82 -6.19
CA GLY A 230 -18.18 14.50 -5.14
C GLY A 230 -17.69 13.55 -4.02
N GLY A 231 -16.37 13.41 -3.88
CA GLY A 231 -15.72 12.54 -2.88
C GLY A 231 -14.77 11.54 -3.50
N VAL A 232 -13.80 11.06 -2.72
CA VAL A 232 -12.77 10.14 -3.19
C VAL A 232 -13.35 8.74 -3.40
N ASN A 233 -13.06 8.11 -4.54
CA ASN A 233 -13.24 6.68 -4.73
C ASN A 233 -11.89 5.99 -4.69
N ALA A 234 -11.80 4.91 -3.94
CA ALA A 234 -10.54 4.21 -3.72
C ALA A 234 -10.75 2.71 -3.54
N MET A 235 -9.68 1.96 -3.81
CA MET A 235 -9.57 0.55 -3.48
C MET A 235 -9.05 0.40 -2.05
N VAL A 236 -9.19 -0.80 -1.48
CA VAL A 236 -8.52 -1.20 -0.24
C VAL A 236 -7.56 -2.34 -0.50
N ALA A 237 -6.36 -2.21 0.04
CA ALA A 237 -5.35 -3.25 0.14
C ALA A 237 -5.40 -3.86 1.54
N TYR A 238 -5.19 -5.17 1.66
CA TYR A 238 -5.12 -5.82 2.97
C TYR A 238 -4.04 -6.91 3.04
N VAL A 239 -3.55 -7.17 4.25
CA VAL A 239 -2.66 -8.29 4.57
C VAL A 239 -2.89 -8.78 5.99
N GLY A 240 -2.75 -10.07 6.24
CA GLY A 240 -2.84 -10.68 7.55
C GLY A 240 -2.25 -12.10 7.54
N LEU A 241 -2.09 -12.66 8.73
CA LEU A 241 -1.67 -14.04 8.92
C LEU A 241 -2.85 -14.87 9.42
N LEU A 242 -3.01 -16.06 8.89
CA LEU A 242 -3.94 -17.07 9.40
C LEU A 242 -3.28 -17.82 10.56
N THR A 243 -4.11 -18.41 11.42
CA THR A 243 -3.71 -19.41 12.43
C THR A 243 -3.38 -20.76 11.82
#